data_AF-A0A9E6WCF0-F1
#
_entry.id   AF-A0A9E6WCF0-F1
#
_cell.length_a   1.000
_cell.length_b   1.000
_cell.length_c   1.000
_cell.angle_alpha   90.00
_cell.angle_beta   90.00
_cell.angle_gamma   90.00
#
_symmetry.space_group_name_H-M   'P 1'
#
loop_
_entity.id
_entity.type
_entity.pdbx_description
1 polymer ?
#
loop_
_entity_poly.entity_id
_entity_poly.type
_entity_poly.pdbx_seq_one_letter_code
_entity_poly.pdbx_strand_id
1 'polypeptide(L)' 'HLGCVVAWQDQAGEFLCPCHGGRFSADGQVLGGPPPRPLENLVVELDGDQLKVG' A
#
# COMPACT_ATOMS: atom_id res chain seq x y z
N HIS A 1 3.88 4.88 7.78
CA HIS A 1 4.71 5.36 8.91
C HIS A 1 3.79 5.75 10.07
N LEU A 2 4.03 5.20 11.26
CA LEU A 2 3.16 5.20 12.47
C LEU A 2 1.77 4.53 12.34
N GLY A 3 1.54 3.74 11.28
CA GLY A 3 0.29 2.97 11.12
C GLY A 3 -0.87 3.73 10.48
N CYS A 4 -0.67 4.94 9.95
CA CYS A 4 -1.69 5.59 9.12
C CYS A 4 -2.05 4.71 7.90
N VAL A 5 -3.35 4.56 7.63
CA VAL A 5 -3.86 3.92 6.42
C VAL A 5 -3.62 4.85 5.23
N VAL A 6 -3.07 4.30 4.14
CA VAL A 6 -2.85 5.02 2.88
C VAL A 6 -4.10 4.96 2.01
N ALA A 7 -4.30 5.96 1.17
CA ALA A 7 -5.42 6.03 0.23
C ALA A 7 -4.91 5.97 -1.22
N TRP A 8 -5.58 5.19 -2.06
CA TRP A 8 -5.30 5.17 -3.50
C TRP A 8 -5.72 6.50 -4.16
N GLN A 9 -4.89 7.01 -5.06
CA GLN A 9 -5.11 8.23 -5.84
C GLN A 9 -5.21 7.89 -7.32
N ASP A 10 -6.43 7.76 -7.86
CA ASP A 10 -6.66 7.28 -9.23
C ASP A 10 -5.93 8.09 -10.32
N GLN A 11 -5.91 9.41 -10.20
CA GLN A 11 -5.28 10.29 -11.19
C GLN A 11 -3.75 10.14 -11.23
N ALA A 12 -3.15 9.78 -10.10
CA ALA A 12 -1.70 9.69 -9.94
C ALA A 12 -1.19 8.24 -10.03
N GLY A 13 -2.07 7.24 -9.89
CA GLY A 13 -1.69 5.82 -9.94
C GLY A 13 -0.81 5.40 -8.75
N GLU A 14 -1.04 5.99 -7.58
CA GLU A 14 -0.22 5.80 -6.39
C GLU A 14 -1.06 5.77 -5.11
N PHE A 15 -0.51 5.16 -4.06
CA PHE A 15 -1.02 5.32 -2.70
C PHE A 15 -0.39 6.53 -2.02
N LEU A 16 -1.24 7.35 -1.39
CA LEU A 16 -0.84 8.51 -0.62
C LEU A 16 -1.18 8.30 0.87
N CYS A 17 -0.18 8.50 1.73
CA CYS A 17 -0.36 8.61 3.17
C CYS A 17 -0.80 10.04 3.53
N PRO A 18 -2.02 10.24 4.05
CA PRO A 18 -2.55 11.59 4.33
C PRO A 18 -1.84 12.29 5.49
N CYS A 19 -1.13 11.55 6.33
CA CYS A 19 -0.52 12.09 7.54
C CYS A 19 0.69 13.00 7.24
N HIS A 20 1.60 12.54 6.36
CA HIS A 20 2.86 13.25 6.09
C HIS A 20 3.34 13.10 4.63
N GLY A 21 2.44 12.73 3.71
CA GLY A 21 2.75 12.69 2.28
C GLY A 21 3.68 11.56 1.84
N GLY A 22 3.68 10.42 2.54
CA GLY A 22 4.32 9.21 2.04
C GLY A 22 3.64 8.71 0.78
N ARG A 23 4.39 8.42 -0.28
CA ARG A 23 3.88 8.01 -1.59
C ARG A 23 4.40 6.63 -1.96
N PHE A 24 3.52 5.78 -2.47
CA PHE A 24 3.86 4.42 -2.87
C PHE A 24 3.26 4.08 -4.23
N SER A 25 3.95 3.29 -5.04
CA SER A 25 3.44 2.78 -6.31
C SER A 25 2.30 1.77 -6.10
N ALA A 26 1.64 1.37 -7.19
CA ALA A 26 0.59 0.35 -7.18
C ALA A 26 1.04 -1.00 -6.59
N ASP A 27 2.32 -1.36 -6.72
CA ASP A 27 2.96 -2.56 -6.13
C ASP A 27 3.60 -2.29 -4.76
N GLY A 28 3.36 -1.11 -4.17
CA GLY A 28 3.73 -0.76 -2.81
C GLY A 28 5.16 -0.23 -2.62
N GLN A 29 5.94 -0.05 -3.68
CA GLN A 29 7.30 0.52 -3.59
C GLN A 29 7.27 1.98 -3.16
N VAL A 30 8.26 2.41 -2.39
CA VAL A 30 8.38 3.80 -1.96
C VAL A 30 8.71 4.69 -3.16
N LEU A 31 7.83 5.64 -3.45
CA LEU A 31 8.07 6.67 -4.46
C LEU A 31 8.59 7.98 -3.83
N GLY A 32 8.27 8.22 -2.55
CA GLY A 32 8.81 9.36 -1.82
C GLY A 32 8.11 9.65 -0.49
N GLY A 33 8.59 10.69 0.19
CA GLY A 33 8.10 11.10 1.50
C GLY A 33 8.77 10.34 2.66
N PRO A 34 8.27 10.52 3.89
CA PRO A 34 8.93 10.00 5.10
C PRO A 34 9.08 8.48 5.27
N PRO A 35 8.18 7.61 4.76
CA PRO A 35 8.29 6.17 4.98
C PRO A 35 9.59 5.57 4.39
N PRO A 36 10.40 4.85 5.20
CA PRO A 36 11.69 4.32 4.75
C PRO A 36 11.60 2.94 4.08
N ARG A 37 10.41 2.31 4.07
CA ARG A 37 10.20 0.94 3.57
C ARG A 37 8.92 0.85 2.72
N PRO A 38 8.87 -0.06 1.73
CA PRO A 38 7.67 -0.37 0.95
C PRO A 38 6.49 -0.82 1.82
N LEU A 39 5.30 -0.83 1.23
CA LEU A 39 4.14 -1.52 1.79
C LEU A 39 4.37 -3.03 1.80
N GLU A 40 3.76 -3.71 2.77
CA GLU A 40 3.75 -5.17 2.85
C GLU A 40 2.89 -5.73 1.71
N ASN A 41 3.42 -6.68 0.95
CA ASN A 41 2.63 -7.45 0.01
C ASN A 41 2.10 -8.69 0.73
N LEU A 42 0.77 -8.81 0.79
CA LEU A 42 0.12 -9.97 1.38
C LEU A 42 -0.05 -11.05 0.33
N VAL A 43 0.30 -12.29 0.70
CA VAL A 43 0.07 -13.44 -0.15
C VAL A 43 -1.41 -13.80 -0.07
N VAL A 44 -2.04 -14.02 -1.22
CA VAL A 44 -3.45 -14.41 -1.30
C VAL A 44 -3.59 -15.72 -2.03
N GLU A 45 -4.33 -16.66 -1.45
CA GLU A 45 -4.65 -17.97 -2.03
C GLU A 45 -6.17 -18.13 -2.18
N LEU A 46 -6.61 -18.72 -3.28
CA LEU A 46 -8.02 -19.06 -3.52
C LEU A 46 -8.31 -20.47 -2.97
N ASP A 47 -9.24 -20.55 -2.01
CA ASP A 47 -9.75 -21.81 -1.46
C ASP A 47 -11.25 -21.93 -1.73
N GLY A 48 -11.60 -22.56 -2.85
CA GLY A 48 -12.97 -22.58 -3.36
C GLY A 48 -13.48 -21.16 -3.64
N ASP A 49 -14.51 -20.76 -2.91
CA ASP A 49 -15.11 -19.41 -3.01
C ASP A 49 -14.53 -18.41 -1.97
N GLN A 50 -13.48 -18.81 -1.22
CA GLN A 50 -12.84 -17.97 -0.20
C GLN A 50 -11.46 -17.51 -0.63
N LEU A 51 -11.10 -16.27 -0.28
CA LEU A 51 -9.74 -15.75 -0.39
C LEU A 51 -9.06 -15.82 0.98
N LYS A 52 -7.98 -16.60 1.08
CA LYS A 52 -7.13 -16.68 2.26
C LYS A 52 -5.99 -15.67 2.12
N VAL A 53 -5.76 -14.89 3.17
CA VAL A 53 -4.67 -13.92 3.24
C VAL A 53 -3.64 -14.47 4.23
N GLY A 54 -2.42 -14.72 3.75
CA GLY A 54 -1.30 -15.31 4.50
C GLY A 54 -0.44 -14.29 5.24
#